data_AF-A0A6A2ZKK1-F1
#
_entry.id   AF-A0A6A2ZKK1-F1
#
_cell.length_a   1.000
_cell.length_b   1.000
_cell.length_c   1.000
_cell.angle_alpha   90.00
_cell.angle_beta   90.00
_cell.angle_gamma   90.00
#
_symmetry.space_group_name_H-M   'P 1'
#
loop_
_entity.id
_entity.type
_entity.pdbx_description
1 polymer ?
#
loop_
_entity_poly.entity_id
_entity_poly.type
_entity_poly.pdbx_seq_one_letter_code
_entity_poly.pdbx_strand_id
1 'polypeptide(L)'
;MHDEGGISYSYHSLIDDPGKTQHLLALEGAEDRLKLFKANLLEQGSYDSAIEGCEGVSYTPSPFYHDVKDPEAELLDPAVKGTLNVLNSCTMSSSIRRVILTSSIAALTYNGKSTKLVLLILTTVGA
;
A
#
# COMPACT_ATOMS: atom_id res chain seq x y z
N MET A 1 13.49 -14.30 27.78
CA MET A 1 13.17 -12.87 27.67
C MET A 1 12.60 -12.70 26.28
N HIS A 2 11.29 -12.51 26.19
CA HIS A 2 10.53 -12.53 24.94
C HIS A 2 10.86 -11.27 24.14
N ASP A 3 11.43 -11.45 22.95
CA ASP A 3 11.63 -10.39 21.97
C ASP A 3 10.30 -10.23 21.22
N GLU A 4 9.43 -9.37 21.73
CA GLU A 4 8.17 -8.99 21.10
C GLU A 4 8.52 -8.16 19.86
N GLY A 5 8.80 -8.86 18.75
CA GLY A 5 8.91 -8.29 17.42
C GLY A 5 7.56 -7.70 17.01
N GLY A 6 7.24 -6.52 17.55
CA GLY A 6 6.03 -5.79 17.27
C GLY A 6 5.98 -5.46 15.79
N ILE A 7 5.17 -6.21 15.04
CA ILE A 7 4.84 -5.87 13.66
C ILE A 7 4.08 -4.54 13.72
N SER A 8 4.76 -3.45 13.36
CA SER A 8 4.13 -2.14 13.19
C SER A 8 3.31 -2.16 11.92
N TYR A 9 2.00 -1.94 12.04
CA TYR A 9 1.12 -1.83 10.89
C TYR A 9 0.93 -0.34 10.56
N SER A 10 1.43 0.09 9.40
CA SER A 10 1.19 1.44 8.88
C SER A 10 -0.03 1.40 7.98
N TYR A 11 -1.09 2.12 8.35
CA TYR A 11 -2.28 2.29 7.51
C TYR A 11 -2.28 3.69 6.90
N HIS A 12 -2.44 3.75 5.57
CA HIS A 12 -2.45 4.99 4.81
C HIS A 12 -3.88 5.28 4.37
N SER A 13 -4.49 6.28 4.99
CA SER A 13 -5.74 6.86 4.49
C SER A 13 -5.42 8.13 3.72
N LEU A 14 -5.96 8.21 2.50
CA LEU A 14 -6.05 9.48 1.80
C LEU A 14 -7.06 10.34 2.57
N ILE A 15 -6.53 11.38 3.20
CA ILE A 15 -7.25 12.49 3.81
C ILE A 15 -7.76 12.15 5.22
N ASP A 16 -7.60 13.14 6.10
CA ASP A 16 -8.03 13.24 7.49
C ASP A 16 -9.56 13.10 7.61
N ASP A 17 -10.05 11.90 7.31
CA ASP A 17 -11.47 11.54 7.31
C ASP A 17 -11.72 10.60 8.49
N PRO A 18 -12.27 11.12 9.61
CA PRO A 18 -12.61 10.32 10.77
C PRO A 18 -13.50 9.12 10.43
N GLY A 19 -14.36 9.21 9.41
CA GLY A 19 -15.20 8.09 8.97
C GLY A 19 -14.39 6.91 8.44
N LYS A 20 -13.20 7.16 7.88
CA LYS A 20 -12.28 6.15 7.37
C LYS A 20 -11.24 5.69 8.37
N THR A 21 -10.97 6.46 9.43
CA THR A 21 -9.85 6.16 10.35
C THR A 21 -10.30 5.76 11.75
N GLN A 22 -11.49 6.21 12.21
CA GLN A 22 -11.95 5.94 13.57
C GLN A 22 -12.07 4.44 13.88
N HIS A 23 -12.53 3.64 12.92
CA HIS A 23 -12.65 2.20 13.10
C HIS A 23 -11.29 1.49 13.22
N LEU A 24 -10.22 2.07 12.66
CA LEU A 24 -8.85 1.54 12.79
C LEU A 24 -8.26 1.90 14.15
N LEU A 25 -8.50 3.13 14.62
CA LEU A 25 -8.09 3.58 15.95
C LEU A 25 -8.83 2.83 17.07
N ALA A 26 -10.03 2.30 16.78
CA ALA A 26 -10.79 1.49 17.71
C ALA A 26 -10.33 0.02 17.82
N LEU A 27 -9.32 -0.41 17.03
CA LEU A 27 -8.79 -1.77 17.10
C LEU A 27 -7.98 -2.00 18.39
N GLU A 28 -8.01 -3.22 18.91
CA GLU A 28 -7.25 -3.59 20.11
C GLU A 28 -5.73 -3.42 19.90
N GLY A 29 -5.09 -2.64 20.78
CA GLY A 29 -3.66 -2.32 20.71
C GLY A 29 -3.30 -1.34 19.58
N ALA A 30 -4.27 -0.62 19.00
CA ALA A 30 -4.01 0.42 18.02
C ALA A 30 -3.16 1.56 18.59
N GLU A 31 -3.42 1.97 19.84
CA GLU A 31 -2.68 3.06 20.49
C GLU A 31 -1.16 2.79 20.54
N ASP A 32 -0.76 1.52 20.70
CA ASP A 32 0.64 1.13 20.80
C ASP A 32 1.27 0.76 19.43
N ARG A 33 0.47 0.21 18.50
CA ARG A 33 0.99 -0.46 17.28
C ARG A 33 0.56 0.17 15.96
N LEU A 34 -0.42 1.07 15.97
CA LEU A 34 -0.93 1.72 14.76
C LEU A 34 -0.45 3.17 14.72
N LYS A 35 0.23 3.51 13.64
CA LYS A 35 0.56 4.91 13.31
C LYS A 35 -0.13 5.27 12.00
N LEU A 36 -0.88 6.37 12.03
CA LEU A 36 -1.52 6.92 10.85
C LEU A 36 -0.63 8.00 10.25
N PHE A 37 -0.40 7.90 8.95
CA PHE A 37 0.34 8.88 8.19
C PHE A 37 -0.54 9.48 7.11
N LYS A 38 -0.44 10.79 6.93
CA LYS A 38 -1.01 11.46 5.77
C LYS A 38 -0.07 11.27 4.60
N ALA A 39 -0.57 10.68 3.51
CA ALA A 39 0.14 10.51 2.26
C ALA A 39 -0.79 10.84 1.09
N ASN A 40 -0.22 11.16 -0.06
CA ASN A 40 -0.96 11.46 -1.27
C ASN A 40 -0.36 10.66 -2.44
N LEU A 41 -1.20 9.85 -3.07
CA LEU A 41 -0.81 8.90 -4.09
C LEU A 41 0.03 9.53 -5.21
N LEU A 42 -0.32 10.75 -5.61
CA LEU A 42 0.33 11.44 -6.75
C LEU A 42 1.38 12.47 -6.32
N GLU A 43 1.60 12.63 -5.01
CA GLU A 43 2.60 13.56 -4.47
C GLU A 43 3.88 12.80 -4.13
N GLN A 44 4.96 13.14 -4.85
CA GLN A 44 6.25 12.50 -4.68
C GLN A 44 6.78 12.66 -3.26
N GLY A 45 7.29 11.57 -2.68
CA GLY A 45 7.88 11.57 -1.34
C GLY A 45 6.87 11.58 -0.19
N SER A 46 5.56 11.64 -0.48
CA SER A 46 4.52 11.67 0.57
C SER A 46 4.43 10.37 1.39
N TYR A 47 5.12 9.31 0.97
CA TYR A 47 5.21 8.03 1.68
C TYR A 47 6.51 7.84 2.46
N ASP A 48 7.50 8.74 2.30
CA ASP A 48 8.87 8.53 2.81
C ASP A 48 8.87 8.38 4.34
N SER A 49 8.21 9.29 5.06
CA SER A 49 8.15 9.26 6.53
C SER A 49 7.43 8.02 7.09
N ALA A 50 6.51 7.45 6.32
CA ALA A 50 5.76 6.27 6.74
C ALA A 50 6.52 4.96 6.47
N ILE A 51 7.44 4.98 5.50
CA ILE A 51 8.26 3.85 5.07
C ILE A 51 9.59 3.81 5.85
N GLU A 52 10.04 4.94 6.39
CA GLU A 52 11.24 5.02 7.22
C GLU A 52 11.19 4.00 8.38
N GLY A 53 12.24 3.18 8.50
CA GLY A 53 12.35 2.15 9.53
C GLY A 53 11.48 0.90 9.30
N CYS A 54 10.66 0.84 8.25
CA CYS A 54 9.88 -0.36 7.92
C CYS A 54 10.79 -1.43 7.29
N GLU A 55 10.55 -2.70 7.63
CA GLU A 55 11.19 -3.85 6.98
C GLU A 55 10.39 -4.39 5.78
N GLY A 56 9.08 -4.10 5.73
CA GLY A 56 8.24 -4.49 4.62
C GLY A 56 7.05 -3.55 4.43
N VAL A 57 6.58 -3.47 3.19
CA VAL A 57 5.44 -2.62 2.81
C VAL A 57 4.40 -3.47 2.07
N SER A 58 3.15 -3.39 2.50
CA SER A 58 2.01 -3.93 1.77
C SER A 58 1.27 -2.77 1.11
N TYR A 59 1.37 -2.68 -0.21
CA TYR A 59 0.64 -1.69 -1.00
C TYR A 59 -0.70 -2.26 -1.46
N THR A 60 -1.77 -1.60 -1.04
CA THR A 60 -3.14 -1.88 -1.46
C THR A 60 -3.70 -0.63 -2.14
N PRO A 61 -3.69 -0.58 -3.49
CA PRO A 61 -4.22 0.56 -4.22
C PRO A 61 -5.73 0.75 -4.03
N SER A 62 -6.19 1.98 -4.21
CA SER A 62 -7.55 2.49 -3.99
C SER A 62 -7.94 3.44 -5.14
N PRO A 63 -9.23 3.70 -5.43
CA PRO A 63 -10.29 2.80 -5.85
C PRO A 63 -10.31 2.65 -7.38
N PHE A 64 -11.00 1.61 -7.86
CA PHE A 64 -11.33 1.41 -9.27
C PHE A 64 -12.71 1.99 -9.56
N TYR A 65 -12.85 2.79 -10.63
CA TYR A 65 -14.12 3.38 -11.04
C TYR A 65 -14.56 2.82 -12.39
N HIS A 66 -15.86 2.55 -12.54
CA HIS A 66 -16.42 2.01 -13.78
C HIS A 66 -16.88 3.10 -14.76
N ASP A 67 -17.24 4.28 -14.27
CA ASP A 67 -17.78 5.39 -15.07
C ASP A 67 -16.70 6.47 -15.24
N VAL A 68 -15.83 6.28 -16.22
CA VAL A 68 -14.70 7.17 -16.54
C VAL A 68 -14.80 7.67 -17.97
N LYS A 69 -14.53 8.96 -18.17
CA LYS A 69 -14.61 9.59 -19.50
C LYS A 69 -13.30 9.46 -20.25
N ASP A 70 -12.20 9.66 -19.54
CA ASP A 70 -10.83 9.45 -20.03
C ASP A 70 -10.14 8.37 -19.18
N PRO A 71 -10.20 7.09 -19.59
CA PRO A 71 -9.59 5.99 -18.85
C PRO A 71 -8.08 6.12 -18.66
N GLU A 72 -7.39 6.81 -19.58
CA GLU A 72 -5.95 7.01 -19.49
C GLU A 72 -5.64 7.96 -18.33
N ALA A 73 -6.21 9.17 -18.38
CA ALA A 73 -5.95 10.21 -17.40
C ALA A 73 -6.58 9.93 -16.03
N GLU A 74 -7.75 9.28 -16.00
CA GLU A 74 -8.54 9.08 -14.78
C GLU A 74 -8.26 7.75 -14.07
N LEU A 75 -7.77 6.71 -14.77
CA LEU A 75 -7.46 5.41 -14.18
C LEU A 75 -6.01 4.98 -14.37
N LEU A 76 -5.52 4.91 -15.61
CA LEU A 76 -4.23 4.28 -15.89
C LEU A 76 -3.07 5.11 -15.34
N ASP A 77 -3.04 6.40 -15.66
CA ASP A 77 -2.01 7.32 -15.20
C ASP A 77 -1.90 7.36 -13.67
N PRO A 78 -3.00 7.56 -12.91
CA PRO A 78 -2.95 7.54 -11.46
C PRO A 78 -2.50 6.19 -10.89
N ALA A 79 -2.95 5.08 -11.48
CA ALA A 79 -2.57 3.74 -11.02
C ALA A 79 -1.06 3.48 -11.21
N VAL A 80 -0.51 3.86 -12.38
CA VAL A 80 0.92 3.70 -12.67
C VAL A 80 1.77 4.66 -11.84
N LYS A 81 1.46 5.97 -11.89
CA LYS A 81 2.22 7.01 -11.17
C LYS A 81 2.18 6.78 -9.66
N GLY A 82 1.01 6.43 -9.13
CA GLY A 82 0.83 6.14 -7.71
C GLY A 82 1.63 4.93 -7.25
N THR A 83 1.61 3.84 -8.01
CA THR A 83 2.38 2.65 -7.69
C THR A 83 3.89 2.95 -7.72
N LEU A 84 4.36 3.66 -8.75
CA LEU A 84 5.76 4.07 -8.87
C LEU A 84 6.18 4.99 -7.72
N ASN A 85 5.31 5.90 -7.28
CA ASN A 85 5.59 6.79 -6.16
C ASN A 85 5.90 6.00 -4.88
N VAL A 86 5.04 5.05 -4.52
CA VAL A 86 5.26 4.19 -3.34
C VAL A 86 6.53 3.33 -3.49
N LEU A 87 6.74 2.73 -4.66
CA LEU A 87 7.93 1.92 -4.91
C LEU A 87 9.22 2.75 -4.83
N ASN A 88 9.21 3.99 -5.32
CA ASN A 88 10.35 4.89 -5.21
C ASN A 88 10.68 5.18 -3.75
N SER A 89 9.68 5.51 -2.91
CA SER A 89 9.89 5.69 -1.47
C SER A 89 10.47 4.42 -0.81
N CYS A 90 10.00 3.23 -1.19
CA CYS A 90 10.57 1.96 -0.73
C CYS A 90 12.05 1.82 -1.13
N THR A 91 12.43 2.19 -2.36
CA THR A 91 13.83 2.07 -2.83
C THR A 91 14.78 3.03 -2.14
N MET A 92 14.28 4.14 -1.61
CA MET A 92 15.08 5.11 -0.86
C MET A 92 15.36 4.64 0.57
N SER A 93 14.57 3.69 1.09
CA SER A 93 14.73 3.16 2.45
C SER A 93 15.63 1.93 2.47
N SER A 94 16.74 2.00 3.21
CA SER A 94 17.68 0.88 3.35
C SER A 94 17.16 -0.26 4.24
N SER A 95 16.07 -0.05 4.98
CA SER A 95 15.49 -1.07 5.88
C SER A 95 14.53 -2.02 5.16
N ILE A 96 13.99 -1.61 4.00
CA ILE A 96 12.99 -2.40 3.28
C ILE A 96 13.60 -3.66 2.69
N ARG A 97 13.00 -4.81 3.02
CA ARG A 97 13.40 -6.14 2.54
C ARG A 97 12.38 -6.76 1.60
N ARG A 98 11.12 -6.33 1.70
CA ARG A 98 10.02 -6.89 0.88
C ARG A 98 8.94 -5.85 0.62
N VAL A 99 8.51 -5.77 -0.64
CA VAL A 99 7.28 -5.07 -1.02
C VAL A 99 6.26 -6.09 -1.51
N ILE A 100 5.06 -6.02 -0.97
CA ILE A 100 3.91 -6.80 -1.39
C ILE A 100 2.98 -5.86 -2.15
N LEU A 101 2.76 -6.16 -3.42
CA LEU A 101 1.87 -5.40 -4.29
C LEU A 101 0.54 -6.14 -4.43
N THR A 102 -0.56 -5.52 -4.00
CA THR A 102 -1.90 -6.05 -4.27
C THR A 102 -2.29 -5.75 -5.72
N SER A 103 -2.40 -6.80 -6.53
CA SER A 103 -2.85 -6.72 -7.93
C SER A 103 -4.32 -7.18 -8.06
N SER A 104 -4.83 -7.26 -9.28
CA SER A 104 -6.18 -7.72 -9.60
C SER A 104 -6.17 -8.78 -10.69
N ILE A 105 -7.15 -9.69 -10.66
CA ILE A 105 -7.39 -10.67 -11.73
C ILE A 105 -7.60 -9.98 -13.09
N ALA A 106 -8.09 -8.74 -13.09
CA ALA A 106 -8.28 -7.92 -14.29
C ALA A 106 -6.96 -7.69 -15.08
N ALA A 107 -5.81 -7.68 -14.39
CA ALA A 107 -4.50 -7.56 -15.03
C ALA A 107 -4.12 -8.81 -15.85
N LEU A 108 -4.78 -9.94 -15.61
CA LEU A 108 -4.54 -11.21 -16.28
C LEU A 108 -5.59 -11.50 -17.37
N THR A 109 -6.86 -11.26 -17.08
CA THR A 109 -7.97 -11.73 -17.93
C THR A 109 -8.17 -10.94 -19.21
N TYR A 110 -7.77 -9.67 -19.23
CA TYR A 110 -8.01 -8.75 -20.36
C TYR A 110 -6.72 -8.34 -21.09
N ASN A 111 -5.59 -8.91 -20.70
CA ASN A 111 -4.34 -8.73 -21.41
C ASN A 111 -4.28 -9.77 -22.53
N GLY A 112 -4.29 -9.36 -23.81
CA GLY A 112 -4.22 -10.26 -24.97
C GLY A 112 -2.92 -11.06 -25.11
N LYS A 113 -2.12 -11.15 -24.03
CA LYS A 113 -0.86 -11.89 -23.93
C LYS A 113 -0.86 -12.70 -22.63
N SER A 114 -0.60 -14.00 -22.77
CA SER A 114 -0.42 -14.94 -21.66
C SER A 114 0.72 -14.48 -20.75
N THR A 115 0.37 -13.82 -19.64
CA THR A 115 1.35 -13.38 -18.64
C THR A 115 1.43 -14.46 -17.55
N LYS A 116 2.66 -14.83 -17.15
CA LYS A 116 2.88 -15.84 -16.10
C LYS A 116 2.16 -15.42 -14.80
N LEU A 117 1.46 -16.38 -14.19
CA LEU A 117 0.73 -16.22 -12.95
C LEU A 117 1.71 -15.83 -11.83
N VAL A 118 1.71 -14.56 -11.41
CA VAL A 118 2.30 -14.16 -10.12
C VAL A 118 1.14 -14.02 -9.15
N LEU A 119 0.73 -15.15 -8.59
CA LEU A 119 -0.15 -15.16 -7.41
C LEU A 119 0.70 -14.71 -6.22
N LEU A 120 0.60 -13.44 -5.83
CA LEU A 120 1.12 -12.98 -4.54
C LEU A 120 0.27 -13.59 -3.43
N ILE A 121 0.68 -14.75 -2.93
CA ILE A 121 0.19 -15.28 -1.66
C ILE A 121 0.86 -14.45 -0.55
N LEU A 122 0.05 -13.71 0.20
CA LEU A 122 0.46 -13.09 1.46
C LEU A 122 0.82 -14.21 2.45
N THR A 123 2.10 -14.52 2.59
CA THR A 123 2.55 -15.32 3.73
C THR A 123 2.71 -14.41 4.94
N THR A 124 2.03 -14.76 6.02
CA THR A 124 2.36 -14.29 7.36
C THR A 124 3.82 -14.64 7.64
N VAL A 125 4.64 -13.65 8.00
CA VAL A 125 5.93 -13.92 8.63
C VAL A 125 5.61 -14.34 10.05
N GLY A 126 5.45 -15.65 10.25
CA GLY A 126 5.55 -16.25 11.57
C GLY A 126 7.03 -16.43 11.90
N ALA A 127 7.42 -15.93 13.06
CA ALA A 127 8.40 -16.59 13.91
C ALA A 127 7.62 -17.21 15.08
#